data_AF-A0A453GU31-F1
#
_entry.id   AF-A0A453GU31-F1
#
_cell.length_a   1.000
_cell.length_b   1.000
_cell.length_c   1.000
_cell.angle_alpha   90.00
_cell.angle_beta   90.00
_cell.angle_gamma   90.00
#
_symmetry.space_group_name_H-M   'P 1'
#
loop_
_entity.id
_entity.type
_entity.pdbx_description
1 polymer ?
#
loop_
_entity_poly.entity_id
_entity_poly.type
_entity_poly.pdbx_seq_one_letter_code
_entity_poly.pdbx_strand_id
1 'polypeptide(L)'
;MISCPFLILQPPDFVAKAVDIAVQELIAIATPGQVTEVELTRAKNSTISSVLMNLESRVIVAEDIGRQLLTYGSRKPIDHFLQCMEELTLDDITAFAKMLLSSQPTMASYGDVDKVPPYEFVSKRFQRFR
;
A
#
# COMPACT_ATOMS: atom_id res chain seq x y z
N MET A 1 8.79 2.34 10.71
CA MET A 1 8.29 3.43 9.84
C MET A 1 8.03 2.81 8.47
N ILE A 2 6.86 2.20 8.28
CA ILE A 2 6.48 1.60 6.98
C ILE A 2 5.63 2.66 6.29
N SER A 3 6.26 3.58 5.57
CA SER A 3 5.55 4.49 4.68
C SER A 3 5.32 3.75 3.36
N CYS A 4 4.08 3.43 3.00
CA CYS A 4 3.75 2.92 1.67
C CYS A 4 3.92 4.08 0.66
N PRO A 5 4.91 4.03 -0.25
CA PRO A 5 5.10 5.12 -1.20
C PRO A 5 4.09 4.99 -2.34
N PHE A 6 3.30 6.04 -2.57
CA PHE A 6 2.50 6.19 -3.79
C PHE A 6 3.25 7.11 -4.75
N LEU A 7 3.81 6.53 -5.82
CA LEU A 7 4.62 7.26 -6.80
C LEU A 7 3.79 7.63 -8.03
N ILE A 8 3.82 8.91 -8.42
CA ILE A 8 3.12 9.44 -9.58
C ILE A 8 4.14 10.08 -10.51
N LEU A 9 4.14 9.69 -11.78
CA LEU A 9 4.95 10.30 -12.84
C LEU A 9 4.00 10.90 -13.88
N GLN A 10 3.94 12.23 -13.97
CA GLN A 10 3.02 12.96 -14.84
C GLN A 10 3.67 14.22 -15.42
N PRO A 11 3.19 14.71 -16.59
CA PRO A 11 3.54 16.02 -17.11
C PRO A 11 3.14 17.15 -16.14
N PRO A 12 3.87 18.27 -16.12
CA PRO A 12 3.69 19.34 -15.13
C PRO A 12 2.27 19.92 -15.11
N ASP A 13 1.59 19.99 -16.25
CA ASP A 13 0.22 20.52 -16.37
C ASP A 13 -0.83 19.68 -15.64
N PHE A 14 -0.57 18.38 -15.44
CA PHE A 14 -1.54 17.46 -14.86
C PHE A 14 -1.24 17.10 -13.40
N VAL A 15 -0.10 17.53 -12.85
CA VAL A 15 0.35 17.10 -11.52
C VAL A 15 -0.65 17.46 -10.41
N ALA A 16 -1.20 18.67 -10.42
CA ALA A 16 -2.20 19.07 -9.42
C ALA A 16 -3.41 18.14 -9.42
N LYS A 17 -3.94 17.82 -10.61
CA LYS A 17 -5.08 16.92 -10.77
C LYS A 17 -4.71 15.47 -10.41
N ALA A 18 -3.50 15.04 -10.73
CA ALA A 18 -3.02 13.70 -10.38
C ALA A 18 -2.90 13.52 -8.85
N VAL A 19 -2.42 14.54 -8.14
CA VAL A 19 -2.40 14.53 -6.67
C VAL A 19 -3.82 14.48 -6.11
N ASP A 20 -4.76 15.26 -6.64
CA ASP A 20 -6.15 15.19 -6.20
C ASP A 20 -6.77 13.80 -6.42
N ILE A 21 -6.53 13.16 -7.57
CA ILE A 21 -7.00 11.79 -7.86
C ILE A 21 -6.37 10.80 -6.87
N ALA A 22 -5.06 10.87 -6.65
CA ALA A 22 -4.38 9.97 -5.72
C ALA A 22 -4.93 10.08 -4.29
N VAL A 23 -5.19 11.30 -3.82
CA VAL A 23 -5.84 11.54 -2.53
C VAL A 23 -7.25 10.94 -2.51
N GLN A 24 -8.04 11.12 -3.57
CA GLN A 24 -9.39 10.55 -3.67
C GLN A 24 -9.37 9.01 -3.60
N GLU A 25 -8.47 8.36 -4.32
CA GLU A 25 -8.35 6.89 -4.32
C GLU A 25 -7.91 6.35 -2.95
N LEU A 26 -6.95 7.02 -2.29
CA LEU A 26 -6.53 6.64 -0.93
C LEU A 26 -7.71 6.75 0.06
N ILE A 27 -8.49 7.81 -0.04
CA ILE A 27 -9.69 8.01 0.78
C ILE A 27 -10.79 6.98 0.45
N ALA A 28 -10.93 6.61 -0.83
CA ALA A 28 -11.90 5.62 -1.28
C ALA A 28 -11.61 4.26 -0.64
N ILE A 29 -10.35 3.80 -0.67
CA ILE A 29 -9.97 2.51 -0.05
C ILE A 29 -10.23 2.50 1.47
N ALA A 30 -10.08 3.64 2.15
CA ALA A 30 -10.38 3.77 3.58
C ALA A 30 -11.89 3.90 3.90
N THR A 31 -12.74 4.06 2.88
CA THR A 31 -14.18 4.21 3.05
C THR A 31 -14.87 2.85 2.91
N PRO A 32 -15.63 2.38 3.92
CA PRO A 32 -16.33 1.10 3.86
C PRO A 32 -17.24 0.99 2.64
N GLY A 33 -17.21 -0.17 1.97
CA GLY A 33 -18.05 -0.47 0.80
C GLY A 33 -17.56 0.09 -0.54
N GLN A 34 -16.42 0.79 -0.59
CA GLN A 34 -15.80 1.19 -1.86
C GLN A 34 -14.97 0.08 -2.51
N VAL A 35 -14.44 -0.84 -1.71
CA VAL A 35 -13.73 -2.02 -2.21
C VAL A 35 -14.71 -3.18 -2.32
N THR A 36 -14.73 -3.83 -3.48
CA THR A 36 -15.63 -4.96 -3.73
C THR A 36 -14.99 -6.31 -3.36
N GLU A 37 -15.81 -7.30 -3.04
CA GLU A 37 -15.35 -8.68 -2.76
C GLU A 37 -14.58 -9.29 -3.94
N VAL A 38 -14.95 -8.93 -5.17
CA VAL A 38 -14.28 -9.38 -6.39
C VAL A 38 -12.86 -8.82 -6.47
N GLU A 39 -12.69 -7.54 -6.15
CA GLU A 39 -11.37 -6.90 -6.11
C GLU A 39 -10.49 -7.48 -5.00
N LEU A 40 -11.05 -7.71 -3.82
CA LEU A 40 -10.33 -8.35 -2.72
C LEU A 40 -9.88 -9.77 -3.09
N THR A 41 -10.78 -10.59 -3.62
CA THR A 41 -10.46 -11.97 -4.04
C THR A 41 -9.38 -11.98 -5.12
N ARG A 42 -9.48 -11.08 -6.10
CA ARG A 42 -8.47 -10.92 -7.15
C ARG A 42 -7.11 -10.51 -6.57
N ALA A 43 -7.10 -9.54 -5.65
CA ALA A 43 -5.88 -9.08 -5.00
C ALA A 43 -5.21 -10.18 -4.15
N LYS A 44 -6.00 -10.97 -3.41
CA LYS A 44 -5.53 -12.14 -2.66
C LYS A 44 -4.85 -13.15 -3.58
N ASN A 45 -5.51 -13.55 -4.66
CA ASN A 45 -4.98 -14.51 -5.62
C ASN A 45 -3.71 -14.00 -6.32
N SER A 46 -3.68 -12.72 -6.68
CA SER A 46 -2.50 -12.08 -7.28
C SER A 46 -1.31 -12.06 -6.32
N THR A 47 -1.56 -11.79 -5.04
CA THR A 47 -0.51 -11.76 -4.00
C THR A 47 0.06 -13.14 -3.75
N ILE A 48 -0.81 -14.15 -3.58
CA ILE A 48 -0.41 -15.55 -3.41
C ILE A 48 0.44 -16.01 -4.59
N SER A 49 -0.02 -15.73 -5.81
CA SER A 49 0.69 -16.09 -7.04
C SER A 49 2.07 -15.44 -7.11
N SER A 50 2.18 -14.14 -6.80
CA SER A 50 3.47 -13.42 -6.79
C SER A 50 4.46 -14.00 -5.78
N VAL A 51 3.99 -14.35 -4.57
CA VAL A 51 4.84 -14.98 -3.54
C VAL A 51 5.33 -16.35 -4.00
N LEU A 52 4.44 -17.21 -4.49
CA LEU A 52 4.81 -18.56 -4.89
C LEU A 52 5.77 -18.58 -6.08
N MET A 53 5.56 -17.72 -7.08
CA MET A 53 6.47 -17.59 -8.23
C MET A 53 7.87 -17.13 -7.82
N ASN A 54 7.96 -16.15 -6.90
CA ASN A 54 9.24 -15.68 -6.40
C ASN A 54 10.05 -16.77 -5.68
N LEU A 55 9.36 -17.74 -5.06
CA LEU A 55 9.99 -18.84 -4.34
C LEU A 55 10.53 -19.96 -5.25
N GLU A 56 10.34 -19.87 -6.57
CA GLU A 56 11.00 -20.74 -7.55
C GLU A 56 12.49 -20.41 -7.69
N SER A 57 12.88 -19.16 -7.41
CA SER A 57 14.26 -18.70 -7.47
C SER A 57 15.02 -18.99 -6.19
N ARG A 58 16.08 -19.81 -6.28
CA ARG A 58 16.95 -20.14 -5.14
C ARG A 58 17.62 -18.91 -4.49
N VAL A 59 17.90 -17.87 -5.28
CA VAL A 59 18.49 -16.62 -4.78
C VAL A 59 17.50 -15.88 -3.88
N ILE A 60 16.23 -15.79 -4.32
CA ILE A 60 15.16 -15.17 -3.55
C ILE A 60 14.87 -15.97 -2.28
N VAL A 61 14.89 -17.30 -2.36
CA VAL A 61 14.72 -18.17 -1.18
C VAL A 61 15.85 -17.95 -0.16
N ALA A 62 17.10 -17.82 -0.59
CA ALA A 62 18.22 -17.56 0.31
C ALA A 62 18.09 -16.20 1.01
N GLU A 63 17.68 -15.16 0.27
CA GLU A 63 17.40 -13.84 0.83
C GLU A 63 16.25 -13.89 1.84
N ASP A 64 15.16 -14.58 1.50
CA ASP A 64 13.99 -14.71 2.38
C ASP A 64 14.35 -15.39 3.71
N ILE A 65 15.15 -16.46 3.68
CA ILE A 65 15.65 -17.12 4.90
C ILE A 65 16.43 -16.12 5.76
N GLY A 66 17.38 -15.40 5.16
CA GLY A 66 18.20 -14.42 5.87
C GLY A 66 17.36 -13.29 6.48
N ARG A 67 16.45 -12.71 5.68
CA ARG A 67 15.58 -11.61 6.12
C ARG A 67 14.63 -12.04 7.24
N GLN A 68 14.01 -13.21 7.15
CA GLN A 68 13.13 -13.71 8.19
C GLN A 68 13.88 -14.03 9.48
N LEU A 69 15.09 -14.60 9.40
CA LEU A 69 15.93 -14.81 10.56
C LEU A 69 16.32 -13.50 11.23
N LEU A 70 16.68 -12.46 10.47
CA LEU A 70 17.02 -11.15 11.03
C LEU A 70 15.82 -10.38 11.60
N THR A 71 14.63 -10.56 11.02
CA THR A 71 13.43 -9.83 11.42
C THR A 71 12.67 -10.50 12.56
N TYR A 72 12.50 -11.83 12.49
CA TYR A 72 11.66 -12.61 13.39
C TYR A 72 12.44 -13.61 14.24
N GLY A 73 13.75 -13.74 14.05
CA GLY A 73 14.59 -14.75 14.71
C GLY A 73 14.36 -16.18 14.22
N SER A 74 13.43 -16.39 13.28
CA SER A 74 13.03 -17.71 12.78
C SER A 74 12.46 -17.60 11.37
N ARG A 75 12.54 -18.70 10.60
CA ARG A 75 11.87 -18.81 9.31
C ARG A 75 10.44 -19.32 9.51
N LYS A 76 9.46 -18.52 9.12
CA LYS A 76 8.05 -18.90 9.12
C LYS A 76 7.75 -19.74 7.87
N PRO A 77 6.93 -20.80 7.98
CA PRO A 77 6.52 -21.60 6.83
C PRO A 77 5.63 -20.78 5.90
N ILE A 78 5.63 -21.13 4.62
CA ILE A 78 4.84 -20.43 3.59
C ILE A 78 3.33 -20.53 3.90
N ASP A 79 2.89 -21.69 4.41
CA ASP A 79 1.49 -21.96 4.76
C ASP A 79 0.92 -20.94 5.75
N HIS A 80 1.75 -20.43 6.67
CA HIS A 80 1.34 -19.37 7.60
C HIS A 80 0.91 -18.10 6.84
N PHE A 81 1.68 -17.69 5.82
CA PHE A 81 1.35 -16.51 5.04
C PHE A 81 0.14 -16.72 4.12
N LEU A 82 -0.03 -17.94 3.59
CA LEU A 82 -1.21 -18.29 2.79
C LEU A 82 -2.48 -18.23 3.64
N GLN A 83 -2.44 -18.79 4.85
CA GLN A 83 -3.56 -18.74 5.79
C GLN A 83 -3.89 -17.29 6.19
N CYS A 84 -2.88 -16.45 6.49
CA CYS A 84 -3.12 -15.03 6.76
C CYS A 84 -3.82 -14.34 5.58
N MET A 85 -3.48 -14.67 4.34
CA MET A 85 -4.15 -14.09 3.16
C MET A 85 -5.61 -14.56 3.07
N GLU A 86 -5.89 -15.84 3.35
CA GLU A 86 -7.25 -16.39 3.34
C GLU A 86 -8.16 -15.77 4.39
N GLU A 87 -7.64 -15.48 5.58
CA GLU A 87 -8.38 -14.88 6.70
C GLU A 87 -8.70 -13.39 6.50
N LEU A 88 -8.00 -12.68 5.59
CA LEU A 88 -8.25 -11.26 5.33
C LEU A 88 -9.68 -11.00 4.84
N THR A 89 -10.36 -10.08 5.54
CA THR A 89 -11.69 -9.59 5.21
C THR A 89 -11.67 -8.16 4.65
N LEU A 90 -12.79 -7.71 4.05
CA LEU A 90 -12.93 -6.32 3.61
C LEU A 90 -12.82 -5.33 4.78
N ASP A 91 -13.32 -5.71 5.95
CA ASP A 91 -13.26 -4.86 7.15
C ASP A 91 -11.80 -4.64 7.58
N ASP A 92 -10.97 -5.67 7.53
CA ASP A 92 -9.53 -5.56 7.84
C ASP A 92 -8.82 -4.58 6.90
N ILE A 93 -9.13 -4.62 5.61
CA ILE A 93 -8.56 -3.71 4.61
C ILE A 93 -8.96 -2.26 4.91
N THR A 94 -10.24 -2.02 5.19
CA THR A 94 -10.71 -0.66 5.50
C THR A 94 -10.14 -0.14 6.81
N ALA A 95 -10.02 -0.99 7.84
CA ALA A 95 -9.41 -0.65 9.12
C ALA A 95 -7.91 -0.33 8.96
N PHE A 96 -7.19 -1.16 8.20
CA PHE A 96 -5.78 -0.95 7.90
C PHE A 96 -5.56 0.34 7.09
N ALA A 97 -6.40 0.61 6.08
CA ALA A 97 -6.34 1.84 5.31
C ALA A 97 -6.59 3.08 6.18
N LYS A 98 -7.59 3.05 7.07
CA LYS A 98 -7.82 4.14 8.05
C LYS A 98 -6.63 4.33 8.98
N MET A 99 -6.04 3.24 9.47
CA MET A 99 -4.83 3.30 10.30
C MET A 99 -3.67 3.97 9.56
N LEU A 100 -3.42 3.62 8.29
CA LEU A 100 -2.39 4.26 7.48
C LEU A 100 -2.64 5.77 7.30
N LEU A 101 -3.90 6.14 7.00
CA LEU A 101 -4.29 7.55 6.78
C LEU A 101 -4.39 8.39 8.05
N SER A 102 -4.38 7.78 9.24
CA SER A 102 -4.39 8.50 10.52
C SER A 102 -3.08 9.26 10.80
N SER A 103 -1.98 8.81 10.18
CA SER A 103 -0.67 9.44 10.30
C SER A 103 -0.52 10.63 9.36
N GLN A 104 0.43 11.54 9.66
CA GLN A 104 0.71 12.65 8.76
C GLN A 104 1.26 12.13 7.43
N PRO A 105 0.72 12.59 6.28
CA PRO A 105 1.22 12.16 4.99
C PRO A 105 2.66 12.62 4.82
N THR A 106 3.48 11.77 4.19
CA THR A 106 4.82 12.10 3.74
C THR A 106 4.77 12.35 2.25
N MET A 107 5.19 13.54 1.81
CA MET A 107 5.14 13.95 0.40
C MET A 107 6.53 14.40 -0.05
N ALA A 108 6.94 13.94 -1.22
CA ALA A 108 8.15 14.39 -1.90
C ALA A 108 7.82 14.64 -3.38
N SER A 109 8.41 15.70 -3.94
CA SER A 109 8.27 16.06 -5.35
C SER A 109 9.65 16.38 -5.94
N TYR A 110 9.82 16.13 -7.24
CA TYR A 110 11.07 16.37 -7.95
C TYR A 110 10.78 16.73 -9.42
N GLY A 111 11.54 17.69 -9.97
CA GLY A 111 11.37 18.19 -11.34
C GLY A 111 10.72 19.58 -11.40
N ASP A 112 9.77 19.77 -12.31
CA ASP A 112 8.94 20.98 -12.39
C ASP A 112 7.85 20.94 -11.31
N VAL A 113 8.11 21.62 -10.19
CA VAL A 113 7.28 21.56 -8.98
C VAL A 113 6.38 22.77 -8.79
N ASP A 114 6.40 23.74 -9.70
CA ASP A 114 5.64 24.99 -9.55
C ASP A 114 4.12 24.75 -9.51
N LYS A 115 3.67 23.68 -10.16
CA LYS A 115 2.26 23.27 -10.24
C LYS A 115 1.88 22.22 -9.19
N VAL A 116 2.81 21.81 -8.34
CA VAL A 116 2.53 20.84 -7.27
C VAL A 116 1.76 21.54 -6.15
N PRO A 117 0.63 20.98 -5.67
CA PRO A 117 -0.11 21.59 -4.57
C PRO A 117 0.74 21.61 -3.30
N PRO A 118 0.62 22.66 -2.48
CA PRO A 118 1.41 22.78 -1.26
C PRO A 118 1.06 21.66 -0.28
N TYR A 119 2.04 21.23 0.50
CA TYR A 119 1.89 20.14 1.48
C TYR A 119 0.66 20.32 2.39
N GLU A 120 0.47 21.53 2.92
CA GLU A 120 -0.64 21.86 3.81
C GLU A 120 -2.01 21.61 3.17
N PHE A 121 -2.13 21.82 1.86
CA PHE A 121 -3.37 21.54 1.13
C PHE A 121 -3.67 20.04 1.10
N VAL A 122 -2.65 19.22 0.83
CA VAL A 122 -2.76 17.76 0.79
C VAL A 122 -3.01 17.20 2.19
N SER A 123 -2.26 17.65 3.19
CA SER A 123 -2.37 17.21 4.58
C SER A 123 -3.77 17.46 5.17
N LYS A 124 -4.38 18.61 4.85
CA LYS A 124 -5.76 18.93 5.25
C LYS A 124 -6.79 17.91 4.77
N ARG A 125 -6.60 17.29 3.59
CA ARG A 125 -7.54 16.29 3.05
C ARG A 125 -7.61 15.02 3.89
N PHE A 126 -6.53 14.67 4.59
CA PHE A 126 -6.44 13.46 5.42
C PHE A 126 -6.83 13.69 6.89
N GLN A 127 -7.05 14.93 7.32
CA GLN A 127 -7.39 15.26 8.72
C GLN A 127 -8.64 14.55 9.25
N ARG A 128 -9.57 14.14 8.37
CA ARG A 128 -10.78 13.40 8.75
C ARG A 128 -10.49 12.00 9.35
N PHE A 129 -9.32 11.43 9.07
CA PHE A 129 -8.92 10.11 9.55
C PHE A 129 -8.07 10.16 10.82
N ARG A 130 -7.86 11.36 11.37
CA ARG A 130 -7.03 11.64 12.53
C ARG A 130 -7.83 11.65 13.84
#